data_AF-A0A1R3WIV9-F1
#
_entry.id   AF-A0A1R3WIV9-F1
#
_cell.length_a   1.000
_cell.length_b   1.000
_cell.length_c   1.000
_cell.angle_alpha   90.00
_cell.angle_beta   90.00
_cell.angle_gamma   90.00
#
_symmetry.space_group_name_H-M   'P 1'
#
loop_
_entity.id
_entity.type
_entity.pdbx_description
1 polymer ?
#
loop_
_entity_poly.entity_id
_entity_poly.type
_entity_poly.pdbx_seq_one_letter_code
_entity_poly.pdbx_strand_id
1 'polypeptide(L)'
;MSTTFSNVHLPKFTGSKSPQAPATDILSVSYCPHHKLLYAQWERFTTSAELRQSIRLLARAAAILKAELILVEIPGHYNVPEQDREWAKKFMYDALKYTSIRRVARLAATEMNHAMRHALRSLEEMPYEAQLFNDRNEALRWLLREDYVAFSNEAFIRVPLQVNLKLVRPELKGRGHATVPVAQSQSGNPTNVTETLPALISIETDFVSITLDKVKSLMNIRWKKAPHSRQYRYGMLKAARALIEHRLERLLLNNQRLGVLTLEDQGWLITAAQQMLPKMNLKKLAVITSSDSLQQMSSEHIGNKLKQAAVNYKAHYFLSEEDALGWLTMD
;
A
#
# COMPACT_ATOMS: atom_id res chain seq x y z
N MET A 1 -72.84 -1.54 5.19
CA MET A 1 -71.75 -2.53 5.30
C MET A 1 -70.47 -1.83 4.94
N SER A 2 -69.64 -1.54 5.94
CA SER A 2 -68.42 -0.73 5.80
C SER A 2 -67.20 -1.65 5.80
N THR A 3 -66.34 -1.51 4.79
CA THR A 3 -65.10 -2.27 4.63
C THR A 3 -63.90 -1.40 4.98
N THR A 4 -63.11 -1.90 5.92
CA THR A 4 -61.91 -1.29 6.50
C THR A 4 -60.69 -1.52 5.59
N PHE A 5 -59.89 -0.48 5.34
CA PHE A 5 -58.60 -0.60 4.65
C PHE A 5 -57.49 -0.93 5.66
N SER A 6 -56.78 -2.05 5.44
CA SER A 6 -55.57 -2.41 6.18
C SER A 6 -54.34 -1.73 5.58
N ASN A 7 -53.58 -1.03 6.43
CA ASN A 7 -52.26 -0.50 6.13
C ASN A 7 -51.25 -1.63 5.90
N VAL A 8 -50.68 -1.68 4.70
CA VAL A 8 -49.53 -2.54 4.37
C VAL A 8 -48.25 -1.81 4.78
N HIS A 9 -47.53 -2.33 5.76
CA HIS A 9 -46.19 -1.86 6.11
C HIS A 9 -45.19 -2.23 5.01
N LEU A 10 -44.54 -1.23 4.41
CA LEU A 10 -43.36 -1.46 3.56
C LEU A 10 -42.17 -1.94 4.40
N PRO A 11 -41.35 -2.88 3.87
CA PRO A 11 -40.16 -3.37 4.55
C PRO A 11 -39.10 -2.27 4.63
N LYS A 12 -38.62 -1.99 5.85
CA LYS A 12 -37.45 -1.17 6.09
C LYS A 12 -36.21 -1.90 5.55
N PHE A 13 -35.62 -1.39 4.49
CA PHE A 13 -34.32 -1.83 4.00
C PHE A 13 -33.25 -1.43 5.02
N THR A 14 -32.78 -2.39 5.82
CA THR A 14 -31.57 -2.26 6.62
C THR A 14 -30.37 -2.39 5.68
N GLY A 15 -29.61 -1.31 5.53
CA GLY A 15 -28.38 -1.29 4.74
C GLY A 15 -27.43 -2.39 5.20
N SER A 16 -27.22 -3.38 4.32
CA SER A 16 -26.22 -4.43 4.46
C SER A 16 -24.85 -3.79 4.68
N LYS A 17 -24.34 -3.87 5.92
CA LYS A 17 -22.93 -3.62 6.19
C LYS A 17 -22.16 -4.73 5.47
N SER A 18 -21.50 -4.37 4.37
CA SER A 18 -20.55 -5.25 3.68
C SER A 18 -19.61 -5.87 4.71
N PRO A 19 -19.33 -7.18 4.66
CA PRO A 19 -18.50 -7.85 5.66
C PRO A 19 -17.14 -7.15 5.73
N GLN A 20 -16.85 -6.55 6.89
CA GLN A 20 -15.55 -5.92 7.16
C GLN A 20 -14.50 -7.03 7.09
N ALA A 21 -13.72 -7.04 6.00
CA ALA A 21 -12.46 -7.78 5.95
C ALA A 21 -11.63 -7.42 7.20
N PRO A 22 -10.91 -8.37 7.82
CA PRO A 22 -10.14 -8.11 9.03
C PRO A 22 -9.24 -6.90 8.77
N ALA A 23 -9.48 -5.80 9.49
CA ALA A 23 -8.79 -4.53 9.30
C ALA A 23 -7.34 -4.66 9.77
N THR A 24 -6.49 -5.23 8.91
CA THR A 24 -5.05 -5.42 9.19
C THR A 24 -4.23 -4.17 8.94
N ASP A 25 -4.82 -3.14 8.34
CA ASP A 25 -4.11 -1.90 8.01
C ASP A 25 -4.07 -0.99 9.25
N ILE A 26 -2.86 -0.57 9.59
CA ILE A 26 -2.58 0.28 10.75
C ILE A 26 -2.99 1.73 10.46
N LEU A 27 -2.85 2.11 9.20
CA LEU A 27 -3.05 3.45 8.68
C LEU A 27 -3.92 3.35 7.42
N SER A 28 -5.07 3.99 7.46
CA SER A 28 -5.88 4.26 6.27
C SER A 28 -5.51 5.63 5.73
N VAL A 29 -5.25 5.72 4.42
CA VAL A 29 -5.00 7.00 3.74
C VAL A 29 -5.93 7.14 2.56
N SER A 30 -6.52 8.32 2.42
CA SER A 30 -7.36 8.70 1.31
C SER A 30 -6.99 10.10 0.82
N TYR A 31 -7.26 10.41 -0.43
CA TYR A 31 -6.89 11.68 -1.05
C TYR A 31 -8.07 12.28 -1.80
N CYS A 32 -8.34 13.56 -1.57
CA CYS A 32 -9.30 14.35 -2.33
C CYS A 32 -8.54 15.27 -3.29
N PRO A 33 -8.52 14.97 -4.61
CA PRO A 33 -7.71 15.72 -5.57
C PRO A 33 -8.11 17.18 -5.72
N HIS A 34 -9.42 17.47 -5.66
CA HIS A 34 -9.95 18.82 -5.89
C HIS A 34 -9.38 19.83 -4.89
N HIS A 35 -9.29 19.43 -3.61
CA HIS A 35 -8.77 20.25 -2.53
C HIS A 35 -7.30 19.97 -2.20
N LYS A 36 -6.65 19.06 -2.94
CA LYS A 36 -5.32 18.52 -2.62
C LYS A 36 -5.19 18.10 -1.14
N LEU A 37 -6.27 17.50 -0.61
CA LEU A 37 -6.40 17.13 0.79
C LEU A 37 -6.08 15.66 0.98
N LEU A 38 -5.09 15.36 1.81
CA LEU A 38 -4.75 14.01 2.25
C LEU A 38 -5.39 13.74 3.61
N TYR A 39 -6.22 12.72 3.68
CA TYR A 39 -6.84 12.23 4.91
C TYR A 39 -6.13 10.97 5.37
N ALA A 40 -5.72 10.93 6.65
CA ALA A 40 -5.04 9.81 7.24
C ALA A 40 -5.65 9.46 8.60
N GLN A 41 -5.88 8.18 8.84
CA GLN A 41 -6.49 7.70 10.08
C GLN A 41 -5.74 6.46 10.56
N TRP A 42 -5.25 6.50 11.81
CA TRP A 42 -4.72 5.30 12.45
C TRP A 42 -5.86 4.47 13.02
N GLU A 43 -6.02 3.25 12.53
CA GLU A 43 -7.11 2.34 12.92
C GLU A 43 -6.85 1.64 14.26
N ARG A 44 -5.57 1.59 14.68
CA ARG A 44 -5.15 0.95 15.93
C ARG A 44 -3.88 1.58 16.50
N PHE A 45 -3.55 1.17 17.71
CA PHE A 45 -2.25 1.47 18.32
C PHE A 45 -1.10 0.92 17.49
N THR A 46 -0.03 1.72 17.44
CA THR A 46 1.17 1.44 16.67
C THR A 46 2.34 1.22 17.60
N THR A 47 3.13 0.19 17.34
CA THR A 47 4.50 0.13 17.87
C THR A 47 5.33 1.29 17.31
N SER A 48 6.47 1.62 17.94
CA SER A 48 7.42 2.64 17.44
C SER A 48 7.80 2.40 15.97
N ALA A 49 8.09 1.16 15.58
CA ALA A 49 8.44 0.82 14.21
C ALA A 49 7.27 1.07 13.23
N GLU A 50 6.06 0.68 13.61
CA GLU A 50 4.85 0.89 12.81
C GLU A 50 4.51 2.38 12.67
N LEU A 51 4.70 3.18 13.72
CA LEU A 51 4.53 4.62 13.70
C LEU A 51 5.50 5.29 12.72
N ARG A 52 6.81 5.02 12.88
CA ARG A 52 7.84 5.58 12.00
C ARG A 52 7.57 5.22 10.54
N GLN A 53 7.15 3.99 10.28
CA GLN A 53 6.78 3.55 8.94
C GLN A 53 5.53 4.28 8.42
N SER A 54 4.51 4.46 9.25
CA SER A 54 3.28 5.18 8.90
C SER A 54 3.55 6.64 8.54
N ILE A 55 4.41 7.33 9.30
CA ILE A 55 4.83 8.71 9.03
C ILE A 55 5.58 8.80 7.69
N ARG A 56 6.52 7.89 7.42
CA ARG A 56 7.22 7.85 6.12
C ARG A 56 6.26 7.66 4.95
N LEU A 57 5.28 6.76 5.10
CA LEU A 57 4.26 6.51 4.09
C LEU A 57 3.38 7.74 3.86
N LEU A 58 2.96 8.41 4.93
CA LEU A 58 2.17 9.63 4.86
C LEU A 58 2.93 10.76 4.15
N ALA A 59 4.18 11.01 4.54
CA ALA A 59 5.03 12.02 3.89
C ALA A 59 5.26 11.71 2.41
N ARG A 60 5.53 10.44 2.06
CA ARG A 60 5.68 10.00 0.68
C ARG A 60 4.38 10.18 -0.13
N ALA A 61 3.22 9.87 0.47
CA ALA A 61 1.92 10.10 -0.16
C ALA A 61 1.67 11.58 -0.40
N ALA A 62 1.94 12.44 0.59
CA ALA A 62 1.82 13.88 0.44
C ALA A 62 2.71 14.42 -0.70
N ALA A 63 3.97 13.98 -0.78
CA ALA A 63 4.89 14.38 -1.84
C ALA A 63 4.42 13.94 -3.24
N ILE A 64 4.06 12.67 -3.40
CA ILE A 64 3.69 12.09 -4.71
C ILE A 64 2.36 12.65 -5.21
N LEU A 65 1.39 12.80 -4.32
CA LEU A 65 0.06 13.32 -4.64
C LEU A 65 0.03 14.85 -4.65
N LYS A 66 1.14 15.52 -4.30
CA LYS A 66 1.21 16.97 -4.14
C LYS A 66 0.10 17.50 -3.22
N ALA A 67 -0.10 16.82 -2.09
CA ALA A 67 -1.06 17.25 -1.09
C ALA A 67 -0.58 18.55 -0.43
N GLU A 68 -1.48 19.52 -0.30
CA GLU A 68 -1.22 20.79 0.36
C GLU A 68 -1.84 20.84 1.76
N LEU A 69 -2.90 20.05 1.95
CA LEU A 69 -3.65 19.97 3.20
C LEU A 69 -3.60 18.54 3.71
N ILE A 70 -3.43 18.37 5.03
CA ILE A 70 -3.51 17.06 5.66
C ILE A 70 -4.49 17.10 6.84
N LEU A 71 -5.44 16.17 6.85
CA LEU A 71 -6.26 15.85 8.01
C LEU A 71 -5.79 14.51 8.58
N VAL A 72 -5.42 14.50 9.86
CA VAL A 72 -4.89 13.33 10.54
C VAL A 72 -5.75 12.99 11.75
N GLU A 73 -6.36 11.82 11.77
CA GLU A 73 -7.12 11.31 12.92
C GLU A 73 -6.23 10.40 13.79
N ILE A 74 -6.08 10.80 15.05
CA ILE A 74 -5.23 10.13 16.04
C ILE A 74 -6.14 9.38 17.04
N PRO A 75 -5.88 8.09 17.31
CA PRO A 75 -6.70 7.30 18.22
C PRO A 75 -6.62 7.83 19.65
N GLY A 76 -7.70 7.69 20.44
CA GLY A 76 -7.81 8.35 21.75
C GLY A 76 -6.76 7.96 22.78
N HIS A 77 -6.32 6.70 22.80
CA HIS A 77 -5.28 6.22 23.75
C HIS A 77 -3.88 6.18 23.13
N TYR A 78 -3.61 7.02 22.14
CA TYR A 78 -2.31 7.04 21.49
C TYR A 78 -1.24 7.49 22.49
N ASN A 79 -0.24 6.64 22.74
CA ASN A 79 0.94 6.98 23.54
C ASN A 79 2.18 6.87 22.65
N VAL A 80 2.81 8.00 22.35
CA VAL A 80 4.02 8.06 21.54
C VAL A 80 5.19 8.33 22.46
N PRO A 81 6.17 7.42 22.55
CA PRO A 81 7.41 7.66 23.29
C PRO A 81 8.08 8.96 22.81
N GLU A 82 8.71 9.70 23.72
CA GLU A 82 9.33 10.99 23.39
C GLU A 82 10.34 10.87 22.24
N GLN A 83 11.13 9.79 22.23
CA GLN A 83 12.08 9.53 21.17
C GLN A 83 11.43 9.44 19.77
N ASP A 84 10.21 8.88 19.67
CA ASP A 84 9.49 8.79 18.41
C ASP A 84 8.88 10.13 18.00
N ARG A 85 8.50 10.98 18.98
CA ARG A 85 8.03 12.35 18.72
C ARG A 85 9.14 13.22 18.14
N GLU A 86 10.31 13.19 18.76
CA GLU A 86 11.50 13.91 18.27
C GLU A 86 11.95 13.40 16.90
N TRP A 87 11.96 12.07 16.72
CA TRP A 87 12.24 11.48 15.41
C TRP A 87 11.23 11.93 14.35
N ALA A 88 9.93 11.94 14.67
CA ALA A 88 8.88 12.34 13.75
C ALA A 88 9.01 13.81 13.36
N LYS A 89 9.26 14.69 14.33
CA LYS A 89 9.52 16.12 14.12
C LYS A 89 10.68 16.32 13.16
N LYS A 90 11.85 15.75 13.47
CA LYS A 90 13.05 15.83 12.62
C LYS A 90 12.81 15.30 11.20
N PHE A 91 12.21 14.11 11.09
CA PHE A 91 11.91 13.51 9.79
C PHE A 91 10.97 14.39 8.96
N MET A 92 9.94 14.97 9.58
CA MET A 92 9.00 15.84 8.87
C MET A 92 9.66 17.14 8.40
N TYR A 93 10.58 17.75 9.16
CA TYR A 93 11.36 18.90 8.66
C TYR A 93 12.09 18.58 7.36
N ASP A 94 12.74 17.42 7.29
CA ASP A 94 13.44 16.99 6.09
C ASP A 94 12.48 16.64 4.96
N ALA A 95 11.36 15.97 5.27
CA ALA A 95 10.35 15.62 4.29
C ALA A 95 9.69 16.85 3.66
N LEU A 96 9.54 17.95 4.41
CA LEU A 96 8.89 19.17 3.94
C LEU A 96 9.61 19.81 2.74
N LYS A 97 10.93 19.59 2.61
CA LYS A 97 11.72 19.98 1.43
C LYS A 97 11.20 19.37 0.12
N TYR A 98 10.45 18.27 0.21
CA TYR A 98 9.94 17.50 -0.92
C TYR A 98 8.40 17.47 -0.99
N THR A 99 7.71 18.17 -0.10
CA THR A 99 6.24 18.20 -0.07
C THR A 99 5.70 19.60 -0.27
N SER A 100 4.42 19.72 -0.58
CA SER A 100 3.74 21.02 -0.72
C SER A 100 2.82 21.32 0.46
N ILE A 101 3.04 20.69 1.62
CA ILE A 101 2.16 20.79 2.79
C ILE A 101 2.17 22.22 3.32
N ARG A 102 0.98 22.81 3.45
CA ARG A 102 0.74 24.15 3.99
C ARG A 102 0.01 24.10 5.33
N ARG A 103 -0.95 23.18 5.46
CA ARG A 103 -1.73 23.02 6.70
C ARG A 103 -1.89 21.56 7.11
N VAL A 104 -1.87 21.34 8.41
CA VAL A 104 -2.14 20.04 9.03
C VAL A 104 -3.15 20.21 10.17
N ALA A 105 -4.33 19.62 10.01
CA ALA A 105 -5.28 19.49 11.09
C ALA A 105 -5.14 18.11 11.74
N ARG A 106 -5.08 18.10 13.06
CA ARG A 106 -4.99 16.88 13.87
C ARG A 106 -6.30 16.74 14.61
N LEU A 107 -7.01 15.65 14.37
CA LEU A 107 -8.22 15.31 15.12
C LEU A 107 -7.82 14.38 16.27
N ALA A 108 -8.11 14.80 17.48
CA ALA A 108 -7.92 14.00 18.68
C ALA A 108 -9.26 13.69 19.33
N ALA A 109 -9.37 12.50 19.92
CA ALA A 109 -10.53 12.16 20.73
C ALA A 109 -10.64 13.09 21.95
N THR A 110 -11.88 13.40 22.36
CA THR A 110 -12.19 14.24 23.52
C THR A 110 -11.55 13.71 24.81
N GLU A 111 -11.33 12.39 24.91
CA GLU A 111 -10.76 11.71 26.08
C GLU A 111 -9.22 11.66 26.09
N MET A 112 -8.56 12.32 25.14
CA MET A 112 -7.10 12.29 25.06
C MET A 112 -6.45 13.02 26.26
N ASN A 113 -5.49 12.36 26.89
CA ASN A 113 -4.75 12.88 28.05
C ASN A 113 -4.10 14.26 27.75
N HIS A 114 -4.13 15.16 28.72
CA HIS A 114 -3.48 16.47 28.71
C HIS A 114 -2.01 16.42 28.26
N ALA A 115 -1.24 15.42 28.72
CA ALA A 115 0.16 15.25 28.30
C ALA A 115 0.30 15.03 26.79
N MET A 116 -0.62 14.28 26.18
CA MET A 116 -0.62 14.04 24.73
C MET A 116 -1.10 15.29 23.98
N ARG A 117 -2.09 16.02 24.51
CA ARG A 117 -2.48 17.33 23.93
C ARG A 117 -1.31 18.30 23.90
N HIS A 118 -0.54 18.38 24.99
CA HIS A 118 0.65 19.21 25.05
C HIS A 118 1.70 18.77 24.01
N ALA A 119 1.96 17.47 23.89
CA ALA A 119 2.89 16.93 22.91
C ALA A 119 2.45 17.17 21.45
N LEU A 120 1.16 17.18 21.16
CA LEU A 120 0.66 17.51 19.82
C LEU A 120 0.71 19.01 19.52
N ARG A 121 0.68 19.86 20.55
CA ARG A 121 0.87 21.31 20.43
C ARG A 121 2.35 21.69 20.27
N SER A 122 3.29 20.95 20.85
CA SER A 122 4.73 21.21 20.61
C SER A 122 5.15 20.98 19.15
N LEU A 123 4.31 20.29 18.37
CA LEU A 123 4.44 20.17 16.91
C LEU A 123 3.88 21.39 16.15
N GLU A 124 3.58 22.50 16.81
CA GLU A 124 3.25 23.81 16.21
C GLU A 124 4.48 24.53 15.67
N GLU A 125 5.69 24.17 16.10
CA GLU A 125 6.95 24.75 15.61
C GLU A 125 7.32 24.34 14.16
N MET A 126 6.45 23.58 13.49
CA MET A 126 6.67 23.12 12.11
C MET A 126 6.49 24.29 11.13
N PRO A 127 7.15 24.27 9.94
CA PRO A 127 7.06 25.37 8.97
C PRO A 127 5.74 25.38 8.18
N TYR A 128 4.71 24.71 8.69
CA TYR A 128 3.34 24.68 8.16
C TYR A 128 2.36 25.05 9.28
N GLU A 129 1.20 25.59 8.93
CA GLU A 129 0.15 25.87 9.92
C GLU A 129 -0.38 24.54 10.47
N ALA A 130 -0.38 24.38 11.79
CA ALA A 130 -0.88 23.17 12.43
C ALA A 130 -1.88 23.51 13.53
N GLN A 131 -2.99 22.77 13.60
CA GLN A 131 -3.96 22.95 14.67
C GLN A 131 -4.58 21.62 15.10
N LEU A 132 -4.89 21.52 16.40
CA LEU A 132 -5.54 20.38 17.03
C LEU A 132 -7.04 20.67 17.19
N PHE A 133 -7.87 19.69 16.82
CA PHE A 133 -9.33 19.77 16.87
C PHE A 133 -9.91 18.56 17.59
N ASN A 134 -11.11 18.72 18.14
CA ASN A 134 -11.92 17.63 18.71
C ASN A 134 -13.09 17.25 17.79
N ASP A 135 -13.47 18.14 16.86
CA ASP A 135 -14.52 17.91 15.87
C ASP A 135 -13.93 17.91 14.45
N ARG A 136 -14.39 16.96 13.64
CA ARG A 136 -13.91 16.77 12.28
C ARG A 136 -14.38 17.89 11.35
N ASN A 137 -15.59 18.41 11.54
CA ASN A 137 -16.11 19.46 10.67
C ASN A 137 -15.39 20.78 10.92
N GLU A 138 -15.09 21.10 12.18
CA GLU A 138 -14.24 22.25 12.54
C GLU A 138 -12.85 22.13 11.91
N ALA A 139 -12.21 20.95 12.01
CA ALA A 139 -10.92 20.70 11.38
C ALA A 139 -10.94 20.92 9.86
N LEU A 140 -11.99 20.43 9.18
CA LEU A 140 -12.16 20.59 7.73
C LEU A 140 -12.44 22.04 7.34
N ARG A 141 -13.30 22.75 8.09
CA ARG A 141 -13.55 24.19 7.88
C ARG A 141 -12.27 24.99 8.00
N TRP A 142 -11.44 24.69 8.99
CA TRP A 142 -10.16 25.37 9.16
C TRP A 142 -9.16 25.06 8.03
N LEU A 143 -9.06 23.78 7.63
CA LEU A 143 -8.18 23.39 6.53
C LEU A 143 -8.53 24.11 5.22
N LEU A 144 -9.82 24.20 4.91
CA LEU A 144 -10.32 24.62 3.60
C LEU A 144 -10.77 26.08 3.54
N ARG A 145 -11.00 26.72 4.70
CA ARG A 145 -11.47 28.11 4.82
C ARG A 145 -12.73 28.33 3.97
N GLU A 146 -12.67 29.27 3.03
CA GLU A 146 -13.78 29.68 2.17
C GLU A 146 -14.22 28.58 1.19
N ASP A 147 -13.32 27.64 0.86
CA ASP A 147 -13.62 26.50 -0.01
C ASP A 147 -14.37 25.37 0.72
N TYR A 148 -14.75 25.57 1.98
CA TYR A 148 -15.52 24.56 2.71
C TYR A 148 -16.94 24.45 2.18
N VAL A 149 -17.15 23.43 1.34
CA VAL A 149 -18.48 22.89 1.01
C VAL A 149 -18.66 21.62 1.83
N ALA A 150 -19.88 21.35 2.31
CA ALA A 150 -20.16 20.11 3.04
C ALA A 150 -19.70 18.88 2.22
N PHE A 151 -18.70 18.15 2.72
CA PHE A 151 -18.08 17.04 1.99
C PHE A 151 -19.01 15.85 1.94
N SER A 152 -19.29 15.35 0.73
CA SER A 152 -19.69 13.95 0.58
C SER A 152 -18.44 13.07 0.65
N ASN A 153 -18.52 11.95 1.36
CA ASN A 153 -17.40 10.99 1.49
C ASN A 153 -16.96 10.40 0.13
N GLU A 154 -17.77 10.56 -0.92
CA GLU A 154 -17.51 10.05 -2.28
C GLU A 154 -16.34 10.76 -2.98
N ALA A 155 -15.93 11.95 -2.50
CA ALA A 155 -14.82 12.70 -3.09
C ALA A 155 -13.41 12.14 -2.77
N PHE A 156 -13.31 11.17 -1.85
CA PHE A 156 -12.04 10.63 -1.40
C PHE A 156 -11.67 9.35 -2.15
N ILE A 157 -10.45 9.34 -2.69
CA ILE A 157 -9.85 8.19 -3.35
C ILE A 157 -8.94 7.50 -2.35
N ARG A 158 -9.22 6.24 -2.03
CA ARG A 158 -8.37 5.46 -1.12
C ARG A 158 -6.98 5.30 -1.72
N VAL A 159 -5.96 5.62 -0.93
CA VAL A 159 -4.55 5.55 -1.32
C VAL A 159 -4.01 4.19 -0.88
N PRO A 160 -3.70 3.28 -1.81
CA PRO A 160 -3.19 1.97 -1.45
C PRO A 160 -1.73 2.10 -0.97
N LEU A 161 -1.53 2.20 0.35
CA LEU A 161 -0.21 2.37 0.96
C LEU A 161 0.76 1.22 0.67
N GLN A 162 0.23 0.06 0.29
CA GLN A 162 1.05 -1.06 -0.10
C GLN A 162 1.64 -0.88 -1.52
N VAL A 163 1.02 -0.10 -2.40
CA VAL A 163 1.36 0.01 -3.84
C VAL A 163 2.35 1.16 -4.08
N ASN A 164 3.14 1.10 -5.15
CA ASN A 164 3.96 2.22 -5.58
C ASN A 164 3.05 3.39 -5.97
N LEU A 165 2.97 4.39 -5.10
CA LEU A 165 2.11 5.56 -5.25
C LEU A 165 2.36 6.32 -6.56
N LYS A 166 3.52 6.17 -7.20
CA LYS A 166 3.81 6.75 -8.52
C LYS A 166 2.83 6.26 -9.60
N LEU A 167 2.30 5.03 -9.47
CA LEU A 167 1.37 4.43 -10.42
C LEU A 167 -0.07 4.96 -10.29
N VAL A 168 -0.42 5.61 -9.17
CA VAL A 168 -1.78 6.14 -8.93
C VAL A 168 -1.98 7.49 -9.65
N ARG A 169 -0.88 8.20 -9.92
CA ARG A 169 -0.92 9.56 -10.49
C ARG A 169 -1.58 9.66 -11.88
N PRO A 170 -1.38 8.73 -12.82
CA PRO A 170 -2.07 8.77 -14.12
C PRO A 170 -3.58 8.57 -14.01
N GLU A 171 -4.04 7.67 -13.14
CA GLU A 171 -5.48 7.41 -12.93
C GLU A 171 -6.21 8.62 -12.35
N LEU A 172 -5.54 9.37 -11.47
CA LEU A 172 -6.08 10.61 -10.88
C LEU A 172 -6.29 11.72 -11.91
N LYS A 173 -5.44 11.80 -12.95
CA LYS A 173 -5.62 12.79 -14.01
C LYS A 173 -6.89 12.55 -14.84
N GLY A 174 -7.29 11.29 -15.02
CA GLY A 174 -8.47 10.95 -15.82
C GLY A 174 -9.80 11.29 -15.16
N ARG A 175 -9.86 11.42 -13.83
CA ARG A 175 -11.10 11.72 -13.08
C ARG A 175 -11.31 13.19 -12.75
N GLY A 176 -10.32 14.05 -12.99
CA GLY A 176 -10.32 15.46 -12.57
C GLY A 176 -10.73 16.47 -13.65
N HIS A 177 -11.44 16.08 -14.70
CA HIS A 177 -11.87 17.01 -15.74
C HIS A 177 -13.06 17.89 -15.29
N ALA A 178 -12.78 18.84 -14.41
CA ALA A 178 -13.44 20.14 -14.39
C ALA A 178 -12.38 21.16 -14.84
N THR A 179 -12.59 21.76 -16.01
CA THR A 179 -11.68 22.70 -16.66
C THR A 179 -11.56 23.99 -15.86
N VAL A 180 -10.48 24.12 -15.09
CA VAL A 180 -9.97 25.41 -14.61
C VAL A 180 -8.68 25.71 -15.38
N PRO A 181 -8.56 26.87 -16.06
CA PRO A 181 -7.34 27.25 -16.76
C PRO A 181 -6.25 27.55 -15.72
N VAL A 182 -5.30 26.63 -15.56
CA VAL A 182 -4.12 26.83 -14.73
C VAL A 182 -3.08 27.59 -15.55
N ALA A 183 -2.62 28.73 -15.02
CA ALA A 183 -1.56 29.54 -15.59
C ALA A 183 -0.28 28.70 -15.83
N GLN A 184 0.37 28.97 -16.97
CA GLN A 184 1.58 28.30 -17.44
C GLN A 184 2.70 28.45 -16.41
N SER A 185 2.93 27.39 -15.62
CA SER A 185 4.13 27.26 -14.80
C SER A 185 5.25 26.75 -15.68
N GLN A 186 6.40 27.41 -15.56
CA GLN A 186 7.61 27.22 -16.34
C GLN A 186 7.94 25.73 -16.54
N SER A 187 8.04 25.35 -17.81
CA SER A 187 8.54 24.05 -18.27
C SER A 187 10.04 23.98 -17.98
N GLY A 188 10.38 23.59 -16.76
CA GLY A 188 11.68 22.99 -16.49
C GLY A 188 11.68 21.63 -17.18
N ASN A 189 12.47 21.49 -18.25
CA ASN A 189 12.74 20.21 -18.89
C ASN A 189 13.16 19.22 -17.78
N PRO A 190 12.38 18.16 -17.50
CA PRO A 190 12.86 17.08 -16.67
C PRO A 190 14.05 16.50 -17.43
N THR A 191 15.24 16.78 -16.92
CA THR A 191 16.46 16.11 -17.37
C THR A 191 16.17 14.62 -17.32
N ASN A 192 16.08 14.01 -18.51
CA ASN A 192 16.14 12.56 -18.69
C ASN A 192 17.54 12.12 -18.26
N VAL A 193 17.80 12.18 -16.95
CA VAL A 193 18.88 11.42 -16.36
C VAL A 193 18.39 10.00 -16.47
N THR A 194 18.86 9.30 -17.49
CA THR A 194 18.80 7.85 -17.58
C THR A 194 19.61 7.34 -16.41
N GLU A 195 19.02 7.36 -15.22
CA GLU A 195 19.62 6.82 -14.02
C GLU A 195 19.74 5.31 -14.28
N THR A 196 20.94 4.90 -14.71
CA THR A 196 21.29 3.52 -14.96
C THR A 196 21.26 2.82 -13.61
N LEU A 197 20.06 2.37 -13.23
CA LEU A 197 19.86 1.53 -12.06
C LEU A 197 20.86 0.37 -12.11
N PRO A 198 21.40 -0.04 -10.96
CA PRO A 198 22.38 -1.11 -10.92
C PRO A 198 21.83 -2.37 -11.60
N ALA A 199 22.71 -3.08 -12.30
CA ALA A 199 22.40 -4.32 -13.00
C ALA A 199 21.80 -5.39 -12.07
N LEU A 200 22.24 -5.36 -10.81
CA LEU A 200 21.79 -6.23 -9.74
C LEU A 200 21.12 -5.40 -8.63
N ILE A 201 19.88 -5.76 -8.28
CA ILE A 201 19.16 -5.16 -7.14
C ILE A 201 18.81 -6.28 -6.17
N SER A 202 19.11 -6.11 -4.88
CA SER A 202 18.72 -7.07 -3.85
C SER A 202 17.81 -6.41 -2.81
N ILE A 203 16.74 -7.11 -2.45
CA ILE A 203 15.80 -6.76 -1.39
C ILE A 203 15.81 -7.90 -0.38
N GLU A 204 16.18 -7.60 0.85
CA GLU A 204 16.39 -8.61 1.87
C GLU A 204 15.55 -8.35 3.12
N THR A 205 14.93 -9.40 3.63
CA THR A 205 14.28 -9.43 4.95
C THR A 205 14.77 -10.65 5.75
N ASP A 206 14.30 -10.79 6.98
CA ASP A 206 14.60 -11.96 7.82
C ASP A 206 13.99 -13.27 7.30
N PHE A 207 13.05 -13.20 6.35
CA PHE A 207 12.28 -14.36 5.87
C PHE A 207 12.35 -14.56 4.35
N VAL A 208 12.69 -13.54 3.56
CA VAL A 208 12.82 -13.66 2.10
C VAL A 208 13.97 -12.82 1.58
N SER A 209 14.67 -13.32 0.56
CA SER A 209 15.60 -12.55 -0.27
C SER A 209 15.05 -12.52 -1.69
N ILE A 210 15.01 -11.34 -2.30
CA ILE A 210 14.58 -11.11 -3.68
C ILE A 210 15.73 -10.42 -4.41
N THR A 211 16.31 -11.10 -5.38
CA THR A 211 17.41 -10.56 -6.19
C THR A 211 16.96 -10.43 -7.64
N LEU A 212 17.23 -9.28 -8.25
CA LEU A 212 16.89 -8.95 -9.62
C LEU A 212 18.18 -8.79 -10.42
N ASP A 213 18.35 -9.61 -11.45
CA ASP A 213 19.40 -9.49 -12.45
C ASP A 213 18.75 -9.00 -13.75
N LYS A 214 18.94 -7.72 -14.05
CA LYS A 214 18.34 -7.11 -15.25
C LYS A 214 19.01 -7.56 -16.54
N VAL A 215 20.30 -7.88 -16.49
CA VAL A 215 21.05 -8.33 -17.67
C VAL A 215 20.50 -9.68 -18.12
N LYS A 216 20.20 -10.56 -17.17
CA LYS A 216 19.59 -11.87 -17.44
C LYS A 216 18.07 -11.84 -17.51
N SER A 217 17.43 -10.69 -17.27
CA SER A 217 15.97 -10.55 -17.11
C SER A 217 15.38 -11.56 -16.12
N LEU A 218 16.09 -11.76 -15.00
CA LEU A 218 15.84 -12.83 -14.03
C LEU A 218 15.57 -12.25 -12.64
N MET A 219 14.53 -12.77 -11.98
CA MET A 219 14.32 -12.58 -10.54
C MET A 219 14.51 -13.90 -9.79
N ASN A 220 15.26 -13.88 -8.70
CA ASN A 220 15.39 -14.99 -7.76
C ASN A 220 14.69 -14.61 -6.44
N ILE A 221 13.70 -15.41 -6.03
CA ILE A 221 13.09 -15.34 -4.71
C ILE A 221 13.57 -16.54 -3.89
N ARG A 222 14.17 -16.29 -2.74
CA ARG A 222 14.57 -17.34 -1.80
C ARG A 222 13.94 -17.12 -0.43
N TRP A 223 13.12 -18.06 0.01
CA TRP A 223 12.62 -18.08 1.39
C TRP A 223 13.74 -18.55 2.33
N LYS A 224 13.96 -17.82 3.42
CA LYS A 224 15.02 -18.11 4.40
C LYS A 224 14.55 -18.99 5.54
N LYS A 225 13.26 -18.93 5.84
CA LYS A 225 12.53 -19.66 6.87
C LYS A 225 11.03 -19.65 6.53
N ALA A 226 10.25 -20.51 7.18
CA ALA A 226 8.81 -20.56 7.01
C ALA A 226 8.17 -19.22 7.46
N PRO A 227 7.59 -18.43 6.53
CA PRO A 227 6.95 -17.18 6.87
C PRO A 227 5.55 -17.43 7.46
N HIS A 228 5.08 -16.54 8.32
CA HIS A 228 3.64 -16.49 8.61
C HIS A 228 2.87 -15.86 7.43
N SER A 229 1.55 -16.04 7.36
CA SER A 229 0.71 -15.60 6.22
C SER A 229 0.97 -14.16 5.77
N ARG A 230 1.02 -13.19 6.71
CA ARG A 230 1.33 -11.79 6.36
C ARG A 230 2.71 -11.59 5.73
N GLN A 231 3.75 -12.28 6.22
CA GLN A 231 5.10 -12.22 5.64
C GLN A 231 5.12 -12.84 4.24
N TYR A 232 4.43 -13.97 4.07
CA TYR A 232 4.29 -14.65 2.79
C TYR A 232 3.66 -13.73 1.74
N ARG A 233 2.48 -13.19 2.04
CA ARG A 233 1.76 -12.27 1.16
C ARG A 233 2.58 -11.03 0.83
N TYR A 234 3.25 -10.46 1.82
CA TYR A 234 4.15 -9.32 1.62
C TYR A 234 5.29 -9.64 0.64
N GLY A 235 5.98 -10.77 0.83
CA GLY A 235 7.07 -11.20 -0.05
C GLY A 235 6.60 -11.41 -1.48
N MET A 236 5.49 -12.13 -1.66
CA MET A 236 4.91 -12.39 -2.99
C MET A 236 4.45 -11.11 -3.69
N LEU A 237 3.77 -10.20 -2.99
CA LEU A 237 3.35 -8.91 -3.57
C LEU A 237 4.53 -8.02 -3.94
N LYS A 238 5.60 -8.03 -3.13
CA LYS A 238 6.83 -7.28 -3.44
C LYS A 238 7.51 -7.81 -4.69
N ALA A 239 7.64 -9.13 -4.78
CA ALA A 239 8.23 -9.79 -5.94
C ALA A 239 7.40 -9.60 -7.21
N ALA A 240 6.07 -9.74 -7.12
CA ALA A 240 5.18 -9.53 -8.26
C ALA A 240 5.29 -8.11 -8.83
N ARG A 241 5.36 -7.09 -7.95
CA ARG A 241 5.58 -5.70 -8.38
C ARG A 241 6.94 -5.55 -9.05
N ALA A 242 7.98 -6.15 -8.50
CA ALA A 242 9.33 -6.08 -9.05
C ALA A 242 9.41 -6.69 -10.46
N LEU A 243 8.73 -7.83 -10.70
CA LEU A 243 8.59 -8.43 -12.04
C LEU A 243 7.92 -7.48 -13.03
N ILE A 244 6.81 -6.85 -12.64
CA ILE A 244 6.05 -5.95 -13.51
C ILE A 244 6.84 -4.67 -13.79
N GLU A 245 7.37 -4.03 -12.74
CA GLU A 245 8.10 -2.75 -12.85
C GLU A 245 9.38 -2.90 -13.68
N HIS A 246 10.07 -4.03 -13.59
CA HIS A 246 11.32 -4.28 -14.32
C HIS A 246 11.14 -5.15 -15.58
N ARG A 247 9.90 -5.52 -15.93
CA ARG A 247 9.55 -6.35 -17.09
C ARG A 247 10.40 -7.63 -17.20
N LEU A 248 10.70 -8.25 -16.07
CA LEU A 248 11.53 -9.44 -16.01
C LEU A 248 10.80 -10.64 -16.62
N GLU A 249 11.55 -11.48 -17.32
CA GLU A 249 11.00 -12.59 -18.12
C GLU A 249 11.21 -13.96 -17.46
N ARG A 250 12.14 -14.05 -16.51
CA ARG A 250 12.54 -15.30 -15.86
C ARG A 250 12.35 -15.16 -14.36
N LEU A 251 11.77 -16.18 -13.74
CA LEU A 251 11.55 -16.24 -12.30
C LEU A 251 12.07 -17.57 -11.74
N LEU A 252 12.94 -17.48 -10.75
CA LEU A 252 13.34 -18.58 -9.88
C LEU A 252 12.67 -18.44 -8.51
N LEU A 253 11.90 -19.44 -8.09
CA LEU A 253 11.31 -19.54 -6.77
C LEU A 253 11.99 -20.66 -5.98
N ASN A 254 12.86 -20.32 -5.04
CA ASN A 254 13.40 -21.28 -4.09
C ASN A 254 12.49 -21.40 -2.87
N ASN A 255 11.68 -22.47 -2.85
CA ASN A 255 10.71 -22.76 -1.80
C ASN A 255 11.20 -23.78 -0.77
N GLN A 256 12.46 -24.24 -0.81
CA GLN A 256 12.95 -25.29 0.09
C GLN A 256 12.76 -24.98 1.59
N ARG A 257 12.71 -23.70 1.96
CA ARG A 257 12.45 -23.26 3.35
C ARG A 257 11.11 -22.53 3.54
N LEU A 258 10.21 -22.59 2.56
CA LEU A 258 8.89 -21.96 2.65
C LEU A 258 7.98 -22.67 3.67
N GLY A 259 8.18 -23.98 3.85
CA GLY A 259 7.25 -24.82 4.61
C GLY A 259 5.93 -25.06 3.85
N VAL A 260 4.96 -25.65 4.54
CA VAL A 260 3.62 -25.91 3.99
C VAL A 260 2.77 -24.64 4.06
N LEU A 261 2.22 -24.21 2.93
CA LEU A 261 1.30 -23.08 2.88
C LEU A 261 -0.07 -23.45 3.45
N THR A 262 -0.64 -22.56 4.24
CA THR A 262 -2.04 -22.69 4.69
C THR A 262 -3.00 -22.69 3.49
N LEU A 263 -4.16 -23.33 3.62
CA LEU A 263 -5.18 -23.31 2.56
C LEU A 263 -5.61 -21.89 2.20
N GLU A 264 -5.66 -20.99 3.19
CA GLU A 264 -5.98 -19.57 2.99
C GLU A 264 -4.93 -18.89 2.11
N ASP A 265 -3.64 -19.12 2.37
CA ASP A 265 -2.55 -18.53 1.59
C ASP A 265 -2.45 -19.11 0.18
N GLN A 266 -2.79 -20.40 0.00
CA GLN A 266 -2.89 -21.01 -1.33
C GLN A 266 -4.01 -20.35 -2.16
N GLY A 267 -5.21 -20.20 -1.57
CA GLY A 267 -6.34 -19.54 -2.23
C GLY A 267 -6.07 -18.06 -2.55
N TRP A 268 -5.43 -17.36 -1.60
CA TRP A 268 -4.97 -16.00 -1.82
C TRP A 268 -3.96 -15.90 -2.95
N LEU A 269 -2.96 -16.79 -3.00
CA LEU A 269 -1.93 -16.78 -4.05
C LEU A 269 -2.56 -16.99 -5.42
N ILE A 270 -3.46 -17.97 -5.55
CA ILE A 270 -4.15 -18.25 -6.82
C ILE A 270 -4.89 -17.00 -7.32
N THR A 271 -5.67 -16.36 -6.43
CA THR A 271 -6.42 -15.15 -6.75
C THR A 271 -5.51 -13.98 -7.14
N ALA A 272 -4.44 -13.76 -6.38
CA ALA A 272 -3.47 -12.69 -6.65
C ALA A 272 -2.72 -12.94 -7.98
N ALA A 273 -2.29 -14.17 -8.22
CA ALA A 273 -1.59 -14.56 -9.44
C ALA A 273 -2.49 -14.41 -10.67
N GLN A 274 -3.76 -14.79 -10.61
CA GLN A 274 -4.73 -14.57 -11.71
C GLN A 274 -4.84 -13.09 -12.10
N GLN A 275 -4.77 -12.17 -11.13
CA GLN A 275 -4.82 -10.72 -11.39
C GLN A 275 -3.49 -10.14 -11.90
N MET A 276 -2.36 -10.76 -11.53
CA MET A 276 -1.03 -10.22 -11.75
C MET A 276 -0.31 -10.82 -12.96
N LEU A 277 -0.48 -12.13 -13.22
CA LEU A 277 0.18 -12.83 -14.32
C LEU A 277 -0.09 -12.20 -15.69
N PRO A 278 -1.32 -11.74 -16.03
CA PRO A 278 -1.57 -11.06 -17.31
C PRO A 278 -0.79 -9.75 -17.49
N LYS A 279 -0.27 -9.17 -16.40
CA LYS A 279 0.50 -7.92 -16.40
C LYS A 279 2.01 -8.17 -16.41
N MET A 280 2.45 -9.42 -16.28
CA MET A 280 3.85 -9.82 -16.25
C MET A 280 4.30 -10.24 -17.65
N ASN A 281 5.57 -10.00 -17.96
CA ASN A 281 6.22 -10.50 -19.19
C ASN A 281 6.91 -11.86 -18.96
N LEU A 282 6.35 -12.70 -18.08
CA LEU A 282 6.99 -13.92 -17.62
C LEU A 282 6.99 -14.97 -18.74
N LYS A 283 8.17 -15.49 -19.10
CA LYS A 283 8.38 -16.56 -20.09
C LYS A 283 8.73 -17.89 -19.43
N LYS A 284 9.58 -17.87 -18.39
CA LYS A 284 10.04 -19.07 -17.69
C LYS A 284 9.91 -18.92 -16.17
N LEU A 285 9.32 -19.93 -15.55
CA LEU A 285 9.20 -20.09 -14.10
C LEU A 285 9.88 -21.39 -13.67
N ALA A 286 10.94 -21.28 -12.89
CA ALA A 286 11.54 -22.42 -12.21
C ALA A 286 11.16 -22.39 -10.73
N VAL A 287 10.68 -23.53 -10.22
CA VAL A 287 10.32 -23.69 -8.81
C VAL A 287 11.18 -24.78 -8.20
N ILE A 288 11.98 -24.42 -7.20
CA ILE A 288 12.73 -25.41 -6.42
C ILE A 288 11.84 -25.85 -5.26
N THR A 289 11.43 -27.11 -5.29
CA THR A 289 10.59 -27.72 -4.26
C THR A 289 11.45 -28.38 -3.19
N SER A 290 10.90 -28.49 -1.98
CA SER A 290 11.46 -29.38 -0.96
C SER A 290 11.26 -30.84 -1.36
N SER A 291 12.04 -31.74 -0.77
CA SER A 291 11.80 -33.19 -0.80
C SER A 291 10.60 -33.61 0.08
N ASP A 292 10.02 -32.67 0.83
CA ASP A 292 8.79 -32.88 1.60
C ASP A 292 7.58 -33.07 0.66
N SER A 293 6.95 -34.25 0.76
CA SER A 293 5.82 -34.65 -0.08
C SER A 293 4.58 -33.78 0.13
N LEU A 294 4.31 -33.28 1.34
CA LEU A 294 3.19 -32.38 1.61
C LEU A 294 3.37 -31.05 0.90
N GLN A 295 4.61 -30.54 0.92
CA GLN A 295 4.93 -29.30 0.23
C GLN A 295 4.88 -29.47 -1.29
N GLN A 296 5.31 -30.61 -1.81
CA GLN A 296 5.20 -30.93 -3.23
C GLN A 296 3.74 -30.96 -3.68
N MET A 297 2.87 -31.67 -2.96
CA MET A 297 1.43 -31.72 -3.27
C MET A 297 0.78 -30.33 -3.27
N SER A 298 1.12 -29.48 -2.30
CA SER A 298 0.64 -28.09 -2.27
C SER A 298 1.11 -27.29 -3.49
N SER A 299 2.38 -27.44 -3.88
CA SER A 299 2.98 -26.75 -5.02
C SER A 299 2.39 -27.20 -6.35
N GLU A 300 2.09 -28.49 -6.50
CA GLU A 300 1.41 -29.07 -7.66
C GLU A 300 -0.04 -28.61 -7.76
N HIS A 301 -0.77 -28.59 -6.63
CA HIS A 301 -2.14 -28.09 -6.58
C HIS A 301 -2.23 -26.63 -7.06
N ILE A 302 -1.39 -25.75 -6.52
CA ILE A 302 -1.30 -24.36 -6.95
C ILE A 302 -0.91 -24.28 -8.42
N GLY A 303 0.13 -25.02 -8.83
CA GLY A 303 0.62 -25.05 -10.20
C GLY A 303 -0.46 -25.41 -11.22
N ASN A 304 -1.27 -26.42 -10.91
CA ASN A 304 -2.38 -26.85 -11.77
C ASN A 304 -3.48 -25.78 -11.89
N LYS A 305 -3.80 -25.09 -10.80
CA LYS A 305 -4.75 -23.96 -10.82
C LYS A 305 -4.21 -22.76 -11.61
N LEU A 306 -2.92 -22.48 -11.50
CA LEU A 306 -2.29 -21.36 -12.22
C LEU A 306 -2.11 -21.65 -13.72
N LYS A 307 -1.82 -22.89 -14.10
CA LYS A 307 -1.75 -23.31 -15.51
C LYS A 307 -3.07 -23.06 -16.25
N GLN A 308 -4.20 -23.23 -15.57
CA GLN A 308 -5.52 -22.91 -16.14
C GLN A 308 -5.73 -21.41 -16.36
N ALA A 309 -5.02 -20.55 -15.62
CA ALA A 309 -5.17 -19.10 -15.66
C ALA A 309 -4.15 -18.38 -16.55
N ALA A 310 -3.05 -19.03 -16.92
CA ALA A 310 -1.92 -18.38 -17.57
C ALA A 310 -1.53 -19.06 -18.87
N VAL A 311 -1.63 -18.32 -19.96
CA VAL A 311 -1.61 -18.89 -21.31
C VAL A 311 -0.18 -19.04 -21.87
N ASN A 312 0.83 -18.33 -21.34
CA ASN A 312 2.06 -18.06 -22.12
C ASN A 312 3.42 -18.27 -21.42
N TYR A 313 3.52 -18.94 -20.26
CA TYR A 313 4.83 -19.22 -19.64
C TYR A 313 5.10 -20.71 -19.45
N LYS A 314 6.37 -21.09 -19.51
CA LYS A 314 6.83 -22.45 -19.20
C LYS A 314 7.15 -22.55 -17.71
N ALA A 315 6.63 -23.58 -17.04
CA ALA A 315 6.86 -23.82 -15.62
C ALA A 315 7.54 -25.18 -15.43
N HIS A 316 8.69 -25.21 -14.75
CA HIS A 316 9.40 -26.44 -14.41
C HIS A 316 9.72 -26.47 -12.91
N TYR A 317 9.71 -27.68 -12.36
CA TYR A 317 10.02 -27.94 -10.96
C TYR A 317 11.37 -28.64 -10.87
N PHE A 318 12.18 -28.26 -9.88
CA PHE A 318 13.55 -28.72 -9.72
C PHE A 318 13.81 -29.09 -8.26
N LEU A 319 14.79 -29.98 -8.05
CA LEU A 319 15.30 -30.31 -6.70
C LEU A 319 16.58 -29.54 -6.36
N SER A 320 17.31 -29.08 -7.38
CA SER A 320 18.55 -28.31 -7.22
C SER A 320 18.39 -26.89 -7.79
N GLU A 321 19.08 -25.93 -7.19
CA GLU A 321 19.11 -24.56 -7.69
C GLU A 321 19.94 -24.43 -8.98
N GLU A 322 20.98 -25.25 -9.11
CA GLU A 322 21.86 -25.26 -10.27
C GLU A 322 21.12 -25.66 -11.54
N ASP A 323 20.37 -26.77 -11.51
CA ASP A 323 19.59 -27.24 -12.66
C ASP A 323 18.51 -26.21 -13.05
N ALA A 324 17.85 -25.63 -12.05
CA ALA A 324 16.82 -24.62 -12.24
C ALA A 324 17.38 -23.37 -12.93
N LEU A 325 18.56 -22.89 -12.49
CA LEU A 325 19.24 -21.75 -13.10
C LEU A 325 19.71 -22.09 -14.51
N GLY A 326 20.30 -23.26 -14.73
CA GLY A 326 20.70 -23.73 -16.05
C GLY A 326 19.54 -23.64 -17.04
N TRP A 327 18.39 -24.23 -16.69
CA TRP A 327 17.19 -24.22 -17.51
C TRP A 327 16.61 -22.80 -17.76
N LEU A 328 16.65 -21.93 -16.76
CA LEU A 328 16.19 -20.54 -16.91
C LEU A 328 17.07 -19.74 -17.89
N THR A 329 18.38 -20.02 -17.90
CA THR A 329 19.36 -19.29 -18.73
C THR A 329 19.57 -19.86 -20.13
N MET A 330 19.16 -21.09 -20.40
CA MET A 330 19.04 -21.59 -21.76
C MET A 330 18.05 -20.71 -22.53
N ASP A 331 18.33 -20.37 -23.79
CA ASP A 331 17.40 -19.57 -24.60
C ASP A 331 16.17 -20.39 -25.02
#